data_AF-A0A4U7F468-F1
#
_entry.id   AF-A0A4U7F468-F1
#
_cell.length_a   1.000
_cell.length_b   1.000
_cell.length_c   1.000
_cell.angle_alpha   90.00
_cell.angle_beta   90.00
_cell.angle_gamma   90.00
#
_symmetry.space_group_name_H-M   'P 1'
#
loop_
_entity.id
_entity.type
_entity.pdbx_description
1 polymer ?
#
loop_
_entity_poly.entity_id
_entity_poly.type
_entity_poly.pdbx_seq_one_letter_code
_entity_poly.pdbx_strand_id
1 'polypeptide(L)'
;MFETARYEARRKIRGTLILTAGVGAYAGFIVWYFTVLEGVDYEDVFADLPPAMLEAFGIENLSTIEGFLGAQLFSFVWLLGLGLYFAYVAGGTVAGDIETGRIDLLVSLPVARSRLLVEKFAALFVPMLAVNVLGGPIIYVFVVAIGESIPASHLALTHLLSIPFFLVCGGIGLVFSVAANRATVAERGAVATVFVLYLVESVVGGADEYDWIQYL
;
A
#
# COMPACT_ATOMS: atom_id res chain seq x y z
N MET A 1 16.66 23.72 -7.16
CA MET A 1 17.61 22.87 -6.41
C MET A 1 16.84 21.66 -5.85
N PHE A 2 16.62 20.61 -6.65
CA PHE A 2 15.96 19.33 -6.30
C PHE A 2 16.49 18.21 -7.22
N GLU A 3 17.78 18.24 -7.49
CA GLU A 3 18.40 17.43 -8.55
C GLU A 3 18.40 15.94 -8.17
N THR A 4 18.58 15.62 -6.90
CA THR A 4 18.52 14.25 -6.38
C THR A 4 17.09 13.72 -6.47
N ALA A 5 16.11 14.51 -6.05
CA ALA A 5 14.70 14.14 -6.15
C ALA A 5 14.30 13.87 -7.60
N ARG A 6 14.69 14.74 -8.55
CA ARG A 6 14.40 14.57 -9.98
C ARG A 6 15.07 13.32 -10.57
N TYR A 7 16.31 13.06 -10.17
CA TYR A 7 17.05 11.87 -10.62
C TYR A 7 16.41 10.58 -10.13
N GLU A 8 16.14 10.47 -8.82
CA GLU A 8 15.53 9.28 -8.22
C GLU A 8 14.09 9.09 -8.70
N ALA A 9 13.32 10.18 -8.86
CA ALA A 9 11.98 10.15 -9.45
C ALA A 9 11.99 9.52 -10.86
N ARG A 10 12.91 9.98 -11.73
CA ARG A 10 13.04 9.43 -13.10
C ARG A 10 13.38 7.95 -13.09
N ARG A 11 14.26 7.52 -12.19
CA ARG A 11 14.62 6.11 -12.04
C ARG A 11 13.43 5.25 -11.62
N LYS A 12 12.50 5.81 -10.84
CA LYS A 12 11.29 5.13 -10.37
C LYS A 12 10.15 5.10 -11.40
N ILE A 13 10.20 5.85 -12.51
CA ILE A 13 9.10 5.87 -13.50
C ILE A 13 8.79 4.48 -14.06
N ARG A 14 9.81 3.72 -14.50
CA ARG A 14 9.59 2.37 -15.05
C ARG A 14 8.97 1.43 -14.00
N GLY A 15 9.51 1.44 -12.79
CA GLY A 15 8.97 0.65 -11.68
C GLY A 15 7.54 1.06 -11.32
N THR A 16 7.25 2.37 -11.36
CA THR A 16 5.91 2.93 -11.11
C THR A 16 4.90 2.48 -12.16
N LEU A 17 5.28 2.50 -13.45
CA LEU A 17 4.43 2.03 -14.53
C LEU A 17 4.14 0.54 -14.40
N ILE A 18 5.16 -0.28 -14.08
CA ILE A 18 4.99 -1.72 -13.86
C ILE A 18 4.09 -1.99 -12.65
N LEU A 19 4.32 -1.30 -11.53
CA LEU A 19 3.51 -1.41 -10.33
C LEU A 19 2.04 -1.05 -10.62
N THR A 20 1.80 0.11 -11.24
CA THR A 20 0.45 0.58 -11.57
C THR A 20 -0.24 -0.37 -12.54
N ALA A 21 0.47 -0.86 -13.56
CA ALA A 21 -0.08 -1.83 -14.50
C ALA A 21 -0.40 -3.17 -13.82
N GLY A 22 0.46 -3.64 -12.91
CA GLY A 22 0.22 -4.87 -12.14
C GLY A 22 -0.97 -4.75 -11.20
N VAL A 23 -1.07 -3.65 -10.44
CA VAL A 23 -2.22 -3.37 -9.58
C VAL A 23 -3.49 -3.21 -10.40
N GLY A 24 -3.43 -2.51 -11.54
CA GLY A 24 -4.57 -2.35 -12.45
C GLY A 24 -5.01 -3.69 -13.06
N ALA A 25 -4.07 -4.55 -13.46
CA ALA A 25 -4.39 -5.89 -13.96
C ALA A 25 -5.03 -6.76 -12.87
N TYR A 26 -4.53 -6.69 -11.64
CA TYR A 26 -5.13 -7.39 -10.50
C TYR A 26 -6.53 -6.85 -10.18
N ALA A 27 -6.73 -5.53 -10.21
CA ALA A 27 -8.06 -4.92 -10.04
C ALA A 27 -9.04 -5.42 -11.11
N GLY A 28 -8.61 -5.46 -12.38
CA GLY A 28 -9.42 -6.03 -13.47
C GLY A 28 -9.73 -7.50 -13.26
N PHE A 29 -8.77 -8.29 -12.76
CA PHE A 29 -8.98 -9.68 -12.38
C PHE A 29 -10.03 -9.82 -11.27
N ILE A 30 -9.95 -9.01 -10.21
CA ILE A 30 -10.93 -9.03 -9.11
C ILE A 30 -12.32 -8.66 -9.59
N VAL A 31 -12.47 -7.62 -10.41
CA VAL A 31 -13.77 -7.22 -10.98
C VAL A 31 -14.32 -8.30 -11.90
N TRP A 32 -13.48 -8.90 -12.75
CA TRP A 32 -13.90 -10.04 -13.57
C TRP A 32 -14.31 -11.23 -12.71
N TYR A 33 -13.54 -11.54 -11.65
CA TYR A 33 -13.83 -12.63 -10.75
C TYR A 33 -15.18 -12.44 -10.04
N PHE A 34 -15.53 -11.21 -9.64
CA PHE A 34 -16.86 -10.88 -9.10
C PHE A 34 -18.01 -11.33 -10.04
N THR A 35 -17.89 -11.10 -11.35
CA THR A 35 -18.91 -11.54 -12.32
C THR A 35 -19.01 -13.06 -12.47
N VAL A 36 -17.91 -13.77 -12.26
CA VAL A 36 -17.90 -15.25 -12.28
C VAL A 36 -18.58 -15.81 -11.04
N LEU A 37 -18.55 -15.03 -9.96
CA LEU A 37 -19.08 -15.33 -8.66
C LEU A 37 -20.58 -15.00 -8.52
N GLU A 38 -21.18 -14.29 -9.49
CA GLU A 38 -22.62 -14.02 -9.55
C GLU A 38 -23.45 -15.31 -9.58
N GLY A 39 -24.41 -15.44 -8.67
CA GLY A 39 -25.29 -16.59 -8.56
C GLY A 39 -24.78 -17.75 -7.70
N VAL A 40 -23.60 -17.60 -7.08
CA VAL A 40 -23.16 -18.46 -5.97
C VAL A 40 -23.73 -17.91 -4.66
N ASP A 41 -24.41 -18.76 -3.89
CA ASP A 41 -24.97 -18.37 -2.60
C ASP A 41 -23.84 -18.32 -1.55
N TYR A 42 -23.29 -17.12 -1.33
CA TYR A 42 -22.24 -16.90 -0.33
C TYR A 42 -22.77 -16.98 1.10
N GLU A 43 -24.07 -16.76 1.29
CA GLU A 43 -24.70 -16.74 2.61
C GLU A 43 -24.52 -18.10 3.31
N ASP A 44 -24.66 -19.21 2.59
CA ASP A 44 -24.47 -20.56 3.14
C ASP A 44 -23.00 -20.88 3.49
N VAL A 45 -22.03 -20.31 2.78
CA VAL A 45 -20.59 -20.58 3.00
C VAL A 45 -20.05 -19.77 4.18
N PHE A 46 -20.56 -18.55 4.38
CA PHE A 46 -20.11 -17.64 5.44
C PHE A 46 -20.98 -17.69 6.70
N ALA A 47 -22.18 -18.29 6.66
CA ALA A 47 -23.03 -18.52 7.83
C ALA A 47 -22.34 -19.36 8.92
N ASP A 48 -21.41 -20.24 8.54
CA ASP A 48 -20.63 -21.07 9.46
C ASP A 48 -19.42 -20.36 10.08
N LEU A 49 -19.06 -19.16 9.61
CA LEU A 49 -17.95 -18.39 10.16
C LEU A 49 -18.40 -17.54 11.36
N PRO A 50 -17.63 -17.54 12.47
CA PRO A 50 -17.91 -16.66 13.60
C PRO A 50 -17.97 -15.18 13.17
N PRO A 51 -18.90 -14.37 13.73
CA PRO A 51 -19.02 -12.95 13.41
C PRO A 51 -17.69 -12.18 13.56
N ALA A 52 -16.94 -12.47 14.62
CA ALA A 52 -15.62 -11.88 14.87
C ALA A 52 -14.59 -12.19 13.76
N MET A 53 -14.74 -13.30 13.04
CA MET A 53 -13.87 -13.63 11.91
C MET A 53 -14.26 -12.80 10.67
N LEU A 54 -15.56 -12.65 10.39
CA LEU A 54 -16.04 -11.84 9.28
C LEU A 54 -15.64 -10.36 9.44
N GLU A 55 -15.77 -9.85 10.66
CA GLU A 55 -15.42 -8.46 11.01
C GLU A 55 -13.90 -8.22 10.95
N ALA A 56 -13.09 -9.15 11.46
CA ALA A 56 -11.62 -9.09 11.35
C ALA A 56 -11.11 -9.11 9.89
N PHE A 57 -11.87 -9.71 8.96
CA PHE A 57 -11.57 -9.68 7.53
C PHE A 57 -12.25 -8.53 6.77
N GLY A 58 -13.01 -7.66 7.45
CA GLY A 58 -13.76 -6.55 6.84
C GLY A 58 -14.87 -7.03 5.90
N ILE A 59 -15.40 -8.22 6.13
CA ILE A 59 -16.43 -8.86 5.32
C ILE A 59 -17.80 -8.36 5.78
N GLU A 60 -18.24 -7.20 5.28
CA GLU A 60 -19.58 -6.68 5.56
C GLU A 60 -20.63 -7.22 4.57
N ASN A 61 -20.33 -7.20 3.27
CA ASN A 61 -21.21 -7.71 2.21
C ASN A 61 -20.43 -8.07 0.93
N LEU A 62 -19.99 -9.33 0.80
CA LEU A 62 -19.31 -9.81 -0.43
C LEU A 62 -20.25 -9.93 -1.64
N SER A 63 -21.57 -9.88 -1.40
CA SER A 63 -22.61 -9.84 -2.42
C SER A 63 -22.63 -8.51 -3.18
N THR A 64 -22.02 -7.46 -2.64
CA THR A 64 -21.93 -6.14 -3.28
C THR A 64 -20.53 -5.92 -3.86
N ILE A 65 -20.45 -5.22 -5.00
CA ILE A 65 -19.15 -4.87 -5.60
C ILE A 65 -18.29 -4.02 -4.66
N GLU A 66 -18.90 -3.15 -3.85
CA GLU A 66 -18.19 -2.31 -2.89
C GLU A 66 -17.53 -3.13 -1.79
N GLY A 67 -18.29 -4.02 -1.14
CA GLY A 67 -17.75 -4.92 -0.11
C GLY A 67 -16.71 -5.89 -0.67
N PHE A 68 -16.95 -6.40 -1.89
CA PHE A 68 -16.00 -7.29 -2.55
C PHE A 68 -14.66 -6.61 -2.87
N LEU A 69 -14.70 -5.40 -3.43
CA LEU A 69 -13.49 -4.60 -3.66
C LEU A 69 -12.84 -4.16 -2.36
N GLY A 70 -13.62 -3.80 -1.33
CA GLY A 70 -13.14 -3.48 0.01
C GLY A 70 -12.27 -4.61 0.57
N ALA A 71 -12.83 -5.82 0.62
CA ALA A 71 -12.16 -6.99 1.17
C ALA A 71 -10.97 -7.44 0.30
N GLN A 72 -11.18 -7.68 -1.00
CA GLN A 72 -10.18 -8.35 -1.84
C GLN A 72 -9.12 -7.40 -2.38
N LEU A 73 -9.50 -6.18 -2.77
CA LEU A 73 -8.61 -5.24 -3.42
C LEU A 73 -8.03 -4.23 -2.42
N PHE A 74 -8.89 -3.57 -1.63
CA PHE A 74 -8.43 -2.49 -0.76
C PHE A 74 -7.71 -3.00 0.48
N SER A 75 -8.22 -4.02 1.16
CA SER A 75 -7.54 -4.57 2.34
C SER A 75 -6.23 -5.29 1.98
N PHE A 76 -6.29 -6.32 1.13
CA PHE A 76 -5.10 -7.14 0.84
C PHE A 76 -4.06 -6.45 -0.06
N VAL A 77 -4.49 -5.83 -1.16
CA VAL A 77 -3.53 -5.25 -2.13
C VAL A 77 -3.18 -3.81 -1.77
N TRP A 78 -4.18 -2.99 -1.41
CA TRP A 78 -3.94 -1.58 -1.14
C TRP A 78 -3.32 -1.35 0.23
N LEU A 79 -3.96 -1.79 1.32
CA LEU A 79 -3.43 -1.58 2.66
C LEU A 79 -2.19 -2.45 2.90
N LEU A 80 -2.34 -3.78 2.82
CA LEU A 80 -1.23 -4.66 3.12
C LEU A 80 -0.17 -4.64 2.01
N GLY A 81 -0.52 -4.99 0.77
CA GLY A 81 0.43 -5.14 -0.33
C GLY A 81 1.26 -3.87 -0.62
N LEU A 82 0.59 -2.74 -0.89
CA LEU A 82 1.29 -1.48 -1.15
C LEU A 82 1.94 -0.91 0.11
N GLY A 83 1.35 -1.10 1.29
CA GLY A 83 1.99 -0.74 2.56
C GLY A 83 3.35 -1.43 2.74
N LEU A 84 3.40 -2.75 2.55
CA LEU A 84 4.64 -3.53 2.56
C LEU A 84 5.62 -3.08 1.47
N TYR A 85 5.12 -2.81 0.26
CA TYR A 85 5.95 -2.31 -0.84
C TYR A 85 6.62 -0.97 -0.50
N PHE A 86 5.88 0.01 0.02
CA PHE A 86 6.45 1.32 0.35
C PHE A 86 7.40 1.24 1.55
N ALA A 87 7.11 0.39 2.54
CA ALA A 87 8.04 0.11 3.63
C ALA A 87 9.34 -0.53 3.12
N TYR A 88 9.24 -1.52 2.24
CA TYR A 88 10.37 -2.18 1.59
C TYR A 88 11.25 -1.18 0.83
N VAL A 89 10.66 -0.43 -0.11
CA VAL A 89 11.41 0.51 -0.96
C VAL A 89 12.03 1.64 -0.14
N ALA A 90 11.34 2.14 0.89
CA ALA A 90 11.89 3.12 1.80
C ALA A 90 13.04 2.53 2.66
N GLY A 91 12.91 1.28 3.12
CA GLY A 91 13.95 0.53 3.82
C GLY A 91 15.27 0.44 3.07
N GLY A 92 15.25 0.24 1.75
CA GLY A 92 16.46 0.19 0.93
C GLY A 92 17.07 1.56 0.56
N THR A 93 16.40 2.68 0.88
CA THR A 93 16.73 4.00 0.29
C THR A 93 18.09 4.57 0.69
N VAL A 94 18.48 4.40 1.96
CA VAL A 94 19.77 4.82 2.54
C VAL A 94 20.66 3.61 2.78
N ALA A 95 20.13 2.55 3.39
CA ALA A 95 20.86 1.31 3.66
C ALA A 95 21.48 0.70 2.39
N GLY A 96 20.80 0.79 1.23
CA GLY A 96 21.35 0.33 -0.05
C GLY A 96 22.50 1.18 -0.59
N ASP A 97 22.51 2.49 -0.31
CA ASP A 97 23.65 3.33 -0.67
C ASP A 97 24.85 3.07 0.26
N ILE A 98 24.62 2.70 1.52
CA ILE A 98 25.67 2.27 2.45
C ILE A 98 26.28 0.94 1.98
N GLU A 99 25.44 -0.06 1.72
CA GLU A 99 25.88 -1.40 1.33
C GLU A 99 26.68 -1.41 0.01
N THR A 100 26.31 -0.53 -0.94
CA THR A 100 27.01 -0.41 -2.23
C THR A 100 28.21 0.54 -2.19
N GLY A 101 28.51 1.18 -1.05
CA GLY A 101 29.55 2.21 -0.93
C GLY A 101 29.23 3.53 -1.66
N ARG A 102 28.02 3.66 -2.25
CA ARG A 102 27.58 4.87 -2.96
C ARG A 102 27.46 6.06 -2.02
N ILE A 103 27.21 5.83 -0.72
CA ILE A 103 27.03 6.90 0.25
C ILE A 103 28.28 7.78 0.43
N ASP A 104 29.48 7.20 0.29
CA ASP A 104 30.75 7.93 0.41
C ASP A 104 30.88 8.99 -0.68
N LEU A 105 30.44 8.66 -1.90
CA LEU A 105 30.39 9.59 -3.02
C LEU A 105 29.33 10.68 -2.79
N LEU A 106 28.14 10.32 -2.31
CA LEU A 106 27.06 11.28 -2.07
C LEU A 106 27.40 12.32 -1.00
N VAL A 107 28.10 11.91 0.06
CA VAL A 107 28.48 12.80 1.17
C VAL A 107 29.70 13.68 0.83
N SER A 108 30.50 13.30 -0.17
CA SER A 108 31.59 14.14 -0.69
C SER A 108 31.10 15.40 -1.43
N LEU A 109 29.86 15.38 -1.91
CA LEU A 109 29.23 16.53 -2.54
C LEU A 109 28.82 17.56 -1.48
N PRO A 110 28.85 18.87 -1.78
CA PRO A 110 28.47 19.93 -0.84
C PRO A 110 26.95 20.03 -0.66
N VAL A 111 26.31 18.93 -0.24
CA VAL A 111 24.86 18.81 -0.03
C VAL A 111 24.58 18.39 1.41
N ALA A 112 23.66 19.09 2.07
CA ALA A 112 23.26 18.75 3.43
C ALA A 112 22.64 17.33 3.51
N ARG A 113 23.01 16.56 4.54
CA ARG A 113 22.51 15.19 4.75
C ARG A 113 20.99 15.12 4.87
N SER A 114 20.39 16.07 5.59
CA SER A 114 18.93 16.19 5.73
C SER A 114 18.26 16.40 4.38
N ARG A 115 18.85 17.21 3.51
CA ARG A 115 18.33 17.45 2.17
C ARG A 115 18.43 16.22 1.28
N LEU A 116 19.54 15.48 1.32
CA LEU A 116 19.67 14.20 0.60
C LEU A 116 18.61 13.20 1.04
N LEU A 117 18.38 13.08 2.36
CA LEU A 117 17.36 12.20 2.92
C LEU A 117 15.95 12.58 2.44
N VAL A 118 15.58 13.86 2.58
CA VAL A 118 14.27 14.37 2.19
C VAL A 118 14.05 14.23 0.67
N GLU A 119 15.05 14.57 -0.15
CA GLU A 119 14.92 14.46 -1.62
C GLU A 119 14.77 13.00 -2.07
N LYS A 120 15.46 12.06 -1.41
CA LYS A 120 15.31 10.63 -1.68
C LYS A 120 13.94 10.10 -1.25
N PHE A 121 13.47 10.48 -0.06
CA PHE A 121 12.15 10.09 0.41
C PHE A 121 11.04 10.71 -0.45
N ALA A 122 11.19 11.98 -0.86
CA ALA A 122 10.27 12.68 -1.75
C ALA A 122 10.12 11.98 -3.11
N ALA A 123 11.14 11.24 -3.58
CA ALA A 123 11.03 10.46 -4.81
C ALA A 123 10.00 9.31 -4.71
N LEU A 124 9.61 8.88 -3.51
CA LEU A 124 8.54 7.88 -3.30
C LEU A 124 7.14 8.43 -3.60
N PHE A 125 6.96 9.77 -3.60
CA PHE A 125 5.69 10.35 -4.01
C PHE A 125 5.32 10.02 -5.46
N VAL A 126 6.30 9.76 -6.32
CA VAL A 126 6.03 9.40 -7.72
C VAL A 126 5.23 8.10 -7.81
N PRO A 127 5.70 6.94 -7.30
CA PRO A 127 4.89 5.72 -7.28
C PRO A 127 3.62 5.84 -6.43
N MET A 128 3.66 6.53 -5.27
CA MET A 128 2.49 6.70 -4.41
C MET A 128 1.34 7.44 -5.13
N LEU A 129 1.66 8.58 -5.75
CA LEU A 129 0.64 9.38 -6.45
C LEU A 129 0.21 8.71 -7.75
N ALA A 130 1.12 8.11 -8.51
CA ALA A 130 0.76 7.45 -9.75
C ALA A 130 -0.21 6.28 -9.51
N VAL A 131 0.05 5.43 -8.51
CA VAL A 131 -0.85 4.31 -8.20
C VAL A 131 -2.23 4.81 -7.73
N ASN A 132 -2.31 5.88 -6.93
CA ASN A 132 -3.60 6.39 -6.48
C ASN A 132 -4.36 7.17 -7.57
N VAL A 133 -3.67 8.00 -8.35
CA VAL A 133 -4.27 8.82 -9.42
C VAL A 133 -4.70 7.97 -10.61
N LEU A 134 -3.96 6.90 -10.94
CA LEU A 134 -4.31 6.01 -12.05
C LEU A 134 -5.17 4.83 -11.59
N GLY A 135 -4.92 4.31 -10.38
CA GLY A 135 -5.64 3.17 -9.83
C GLY A 135 -7.14 3.40 -9.69
N GLY A 136 -7.54 4.54 -9.10
CA GLY A 136 -8.97 4.86 -8.96
C GLY A 136 -9.73 4.90 -10.27
N PRO A 137 -9.30 5.68 -11.27
CA PRO A 137 -9.93 5.66 -12.60
C PRO A 137 -9.95 4.28 -13.26
N ILE A 138 -8.88 3.48 -13.12
CA ILE A 138 -8.83 2.12 -13.66
C ILE A 138 -9.91 1.24 -13.02
N ILE A 139 -10.00 1.24 -11.68
CA ILE A 139 -11.00 0.48 -10.93
C ILE A 139 -12.41 0.93 -11.33
N TYR A 140 -12.64 2.25 -11.38
CA TYR A 140 -13.92 2.82 -11.77
C TYR A 140 -14.35 2.37 -13.17
N VAL A 141 -13.43 2.40 -14.14
CA VAL A 141 -13.72 1.94 -15.52
C VAL A 141 -14.08 0.46 -15.54
N PHE A 142 -13.38 -0.40 -14.80
CA PHE A 142 -13.72 -1.82 -14.74
C PHE A 142 -15.09 -2.08 -14.14
N VAL A 143 -15.42 -1.40 -13.04
CA VAL A 143 -16.73 -1.52 -12.37
C VAL A 143 -17.86 -1.10 -13.30
N VAL A 144 -17.74 0.07 -13.95
CA VAL A 144 -18.76 0.53 -14.90
C VAL A 144 -18.85 -0.40 -16.12
N ALA A 145 -17.74 -1.01 -16.55
CA ALA A 145 -17.73 -1.93 -17.68
C ALA A 145 -18.51 -3.23 -17.43
N ILE A 146 -18.67 -3.66 -16.17
CA ILE A 146 -19.50 -4.81 -15.79
C ILE A 146 -20.95 -4.44 -15.49
N GLY A 147 -21.33 -3.16 -15.66
CA GLY A 147 -22.69 -2.68 -15.41
C GLY A 147 -22.99 -2.32 -13.94
N GLU A 148 -21.97 -2.40 -13.08
CA GLU A 148 -22.06 -2.02 -11.66
C GLU A 148 -21.81 -0.53 -11.46
N SER A 149 -22.20 -0.02 -10.28
CA SER A 149 -21.99 1.38 -9.91
C SER A 149 -21.39 1.52 -8.53
N ILE A 150 -20.41 2.41 -8.39
CA ILE A 150 -19.79 2.77 -7.11
C ILE A 150 -19.72 4.29 -7.00
N PRO A 151 -20.01 4.88 -5.83
CA PRO A 151 -19.82 6.30 -5.58
C PRO A 151 -18.38 6.71 -5.82
N ALA A 152 -18.16 7.57 -6.82
CA ALA A 152 -16.84 8.13 -7.11
C ALA A 152 -16.25 8.89 -5.91
N SER A 153 -17.10 9.42 -5.02
CA SER A 153 -16.70 10.05 -3.76
C SER A 153 -16.00 9.06 -2.82
N HIS A 154 -16.55 7.86 -2.63
CA HIS A 154 -15.94 6.83 -1.78
C HIS A 154 -14.59 6.40 -2.33
N LEU A 155 -14.52 6.13 -3.63
CA LEU A 155 -13.27 5.75 -4.29
C LEU A 155 -12.21 6.85 -4.18
N ALA A 156 -12.59 8.12 -4.40
CA ALA A 156 -11.70 9.26 -4.25
C ALA A 156 -11.17 9.41 -2.81
N LEU A 157 -12.04 9.23 -1.82
CA LEU A 157 -11.66 9.27 -0.40
C LEU A 157 -10.70 8.13 -0.06
N THR A 158 -10.95 6.91 -0.52
CA THR A 158 -10.07 5.76 -0.30
C THR A 158 -8.67 6.02 -0.85
N HIS A 159 -8.56 6.53 -2.08
CA HIS A 159 -7.25 6.88 -2.66
C HIS A 159 -6.57 8.07 -1.97
N LEU A 160 -7.35 9.05 -1.51
CA LEU A 160 -6.82 10.19 -0.77
C LEU A 160 -6.26 9.78 0.60
N LEU A 161 -6.99 8.95 1.35
CA LEU A 161 -6.60 8.43 2.66
C LEU A 161 -5.49 7.37 2.58
N SER A 162 -5.34 6.71 1.44
CA SER A 162 -4.22 5.80 1.18
C SER A 162 -2.87 6.53 1.17
N ILE A 163 -2.82 7.81 0.78
CA ILE A 163 -1.57 8.58 0.71
C ILE A 163 -0.92 8.75 2.10
N PRO A 164 -1.58 9.30 3.13
CA PRO A 164 -0.99 9.40 4.46
C PRO A 164 -0.64 8.03 5.04
N PHE A 165 -1.45 7.00 4.79
CA PHE A 165 -1.12 5.63 5.18
C PHE A 165 0.21 5.15 4.56
N PHE A 166 0.40 5.31 3.24
CA PHE A 166 1.66 4.97 2.58
C PHE A 166 2.85 5.81 3.04
N LEU A 167 2.61 7.07 3.46
CA LEU A 167 3.65 7.90 4.06
C LEU A 167 4.10 7.34 5.42
N VAL A 168 3.17 6.82 6.24
CA VAL A 168 3.52 6.15 7.50
C VAL A 168 4.33 4.89 7.24
N CYS A 169 3.88 4.01 6.32
CA CYS A 169 4.62 2.80 5.96
C CYS A 169 6.01 3.13 5.40
N GLY A 170 6.10 4.12 4.52
CA GLY A 170 7.38 4.62 4.01
C GLY A 170 8.25 5.22 5.11
N GLY A 171 7.66 5.93 6.07
CA GLY A 171 8.35 6.49 7.23
C GLY A 171 8.98 5.41 8.10
N ILE A 172 8.25 4.34 8.39
CA ILE A 172 8.78 3.14 9.07
C ILE A 172 9.99 2.60 8.30
N GLY A 173 9.86 2.42 6.99
CA GLY A 173 10.97 2.00 6.14
C GLY A 173 12.18 2.93 6.22
N LEU A 174 11.97 4.25 6.22
CA LEU A 174 13.05 5.22 6.32
C LEU A 174 13.82 5.11 7.65
N VAL A 175 13.12 4.88 8.77
CA VAL A 175 13.73 4.65 10.08
C VAL A 175 14.65 3.43 10.05
N PHE A 176 14.18 2.30 9.51
CA PHE A 176 15.03 1.11 9.32
C PHE A 176 16.21 1.38 8.38
N SER A 177 15.97 2.16 7.33
CA SER A 177 16.98 2.49 6.31
C SER A 177 18.17 3.26 6.87
N VAL A 178 17.96 4.14 7.86
CA VAL A 178 19.03 4.89 8.51
C VAL A 178 19.63 4.14 9.72
N ALA A 179 18.90 3.19 10.30
CA ALA A 179 19.34 2.42 11.46
C ALA A 179 20.23 1.22 11.10
N ALA A 180 20.11 0.69 9.88
CA ALA A 180 20.84 -0.49 9.43
C ALA A 180 21.81 -0.20 8.27
N ASN A 181 22.95 -0.90 8.27
CA ASN A 181 23.99 -0.77 7.23
C ASN A 181 23.82 -1.74 6.05
N ARG A 182 22.88 -2.69 6.14
CA ARG A 182 22.57 -3.66 5.08
C ARG A 182 21.14 -3.42 4.61
N ALA A 183 20.95 -3.24 3.30
CA ALA A 183 19.64 -3.00 2.71
C ALA A 183 18.68 -4.13 3.03
N THR A 184 19.13 -5.38 2.89
CA THR A 184 18.30 -6.56 3.18
C THR A 184 17.78 -6.61 4.61
N VAL A 185 18.55 -6.13 5.60
CA VAL A 185 18.12 -6.06 7.01
C VAL A 185 17.11 -4.94 7.21
N ALA A 186 17.38 -3.76 6.64
CA ALA A 186 16.48 -2.60 6.72
C ALA A 186 15.12 -2.90 6.07
N GLU A 187 15.15 -3.40 4.84
CA GLU A 187 13.98 -3.75 4.04
C GLU A 187 13.11 -4.79 4.75
N ARG A 188 13.72 -5.89 5.23
CA ARG A 188 12.99 -6.94 5.94
C ARG A 188 12.44 -6.48 7.28
N GLY A 189 13.20 -5.67 8.02
CA GLY A 189 12.74 -5.09 9.29
C GLY A 189 11.53 -4.19 9.11
N ALA A 190 11.55 -3.35 8.07
CA ALA A 190 10.43 -2.48 7.72
C ALA A 190 9.18 -3.27 7.32
N VAL A 191 9.33 -4.25 6.41
CA VAL A 191 8.25 -5.14 5.98
C VAL A 191 7.67 -5.91 7.16
N ALA A 192 8.52 -6.51 7.99
CA ALA A 192 8.08 -7.26 9.17
C ALA A 192 7.31 -6.37 10.14
N THR A 193 7.76 -5.13 10.36
CA THR A 193 7.08 -4.19 11.25
C THR A 193 5.69 -3.84 10.74
N VAL A 194 5.56 -3.44 9.47
CA VAL A 194 4.25 -3.12 8.88
C VAL A 194 3.33 -4.34 8.86
N PHE A 195 3.86 -5.52 8.55
CA PHE A 195 3.09 -6.76 8.57
C PHE A 195 2.58 -7.11 9.98
N VAL A 196 3.42 -6.99 11.00
CA VAL A 196 3.01 -7.23 12.39
C VAL A 196 1.97 -6.20 12.84
N LEU A 197 2.14 -4.92 12.49
CA LEU A 197 1.14 -3.90 12.79
C LEU A 197 -0.20 -4.21 12.14
N TYR A 198 -0.20 -4.66 10.87
CA TYR A 198 -1.41 -5.12 10.19
C TYR A 198 -2.04 -6.33 10.91
N LEU A 199 -1.26 -7.35 11.29
CA LEU A 199 -1.80 -8.50 12.03
C LEU A 199 -2.39 -8.10 13.39
N VAL A 200 -1.74 -7.18 14.10
CA VAL A 200 -2.26 -6.66 15.37
C VAL A 200 -3.58 -5.92 15.13
N GLU A 201 -3.65 -5.07 14.11
CA GLU A 201 -4.88 -4.37 13.75
C GLU A 201 -6.00 -5.33 13.34
N SER A 202 -5.72 -6.36 12.53
CA SER A 202 -6.72 -7.36 12.15
C SER A 202 -7.23 -8.18 13.34
N VAL A 203 -6.38 -8.47 14.34
CA VAL A 203 -6.77 -9.21 15.54
C VAL A 203 -7.53 -8.34 16.55
N VAL A 204 -7.05 -7.11 16.78
CA VAL A 204 -7.66 -6.16 17.72
C VAL A 204 -8.97 -5.61 17.15
N GLY A 205 -9.02 -5.39 15.84
CA GLY A 205 -10.21 -4.90 15.13
C GLY A 205 -11.42 -5.83 15.23
N GLY A 206 -11.19 -7.14 15.29
CA GLY A 206 -12.26 -8.13 15.45
C GLY A 206 -12.60 -8.51 16.89
N ALA A 207 -12.04 -7.81 17.89
CA ALA A 207 -12.26 -8.11 19.30
C ALA A 207 -12.94 -6.93 20.01
N ASP A 208 -14.26 -7.03 20.21
CA ASP A 208 -15.11 -6.03 20.90
C ASP A 208 -14.53 -5.55 22.25
N GLU A 209 -13.82 -6.41 22.96
CA GLU A 209 -13.23 -6.12 24.28
C GLU A 209 -12.05 -5.12 24.22
N TYR A 210 -11.48 -4.88 23.03
CA TYR A 210 -10.33 -4.00 22.82
C TYR A 210 -10.61 -2.80 21.90
N ASP A 211 -11.88 -2.50 21.61
CA ASP A 211 -12.28 -1.41 20.71
C ASP A 211 -11.69 -0.04 21.11
N TRP A 212 -11.46 0.19 22.41
CA TRP A 212 -10.83 1.41 22.93
C TRP A 212 -9.41 1.68 22.38
N ILE A 213 -8.68 0.66 21.92
CA ILE A 213 -7.34 0.79 21.32
C ILE A 213 -7.42 1.46 19.95
N GLN A 214 -8.55 1.35 19.25
CA GLN A 214 -8.73 1.96 17.92
C GLN A 214 -8.80 3.50 17.98
N TYR A 215 -9.09 4.07 19.16
CA TYR A 215 -9.28 5.51 19.37
C TYR A 215 -8.08 6.22 20.06
N LEU A 216 -6.96 5.52 20.24
CA LEU A 216 -5.75 6.00 20.92
C LEU A 216 -4.62 6.32 19.93
#